data_AF-A0A1E5IG93-F1
#
_entry.id   AF-A0A1E5IG93-F1
#
_cell.length_a   1.000
_cell.length_b   1.000
_cell.length_c   1.000
_cell.angle_alpha   90.00
_cell.angle_beta   90.00
_cell.angle_gamma   90.00
#
_symmetry.space_group_name_H-M   'P 1'
#
loop_
_entity.id
_entity.type
_entity.pdbx_description
1 polymer ?
#
loop_
_entity_poly.entity_id
_entity_poly.type
_entity_poly.pdbx_seq_one_letter_code
_entity_poly.pdbx_strand_id
1 'polypeptide(L)'
;MFSKLSDKNLIYSVIITVCFIFAIVGTYIAGNLSYSKDAILQKAGGYYADERYFMAARYFSKAVDLNASSTELYRNYGTSLLRLGNYDLAVKYFKLALILDPGDSDNYYYVGNALYREASAFESREKF
;
A
#
# COMPACT_ATOMS: atom_id res chain seq x y z
N MET A 1 51.63 3.40 -29.66
CA MET A 1 50.25 3.06 -30.07
C MET A 1 49.46 2.29 -29.00
N PHE A 2 50.11 1.70 -27.97
CA PHE A 2 49.45 0.88 -26.95
C PHE A 2 48.86 1.62 -25.72
N SER A 3 49.23 2.88 -25.46
CA SER A 3 48.76 3.61 -24.26
C SER A 3 47.25 3.93 -24.30
N LYS A 4 46.72 4.36 -25.44
CA LYS A 4 45.30 4.76 -25.59
C LYS A 4 44.28 3.60 -25.51
N LEU A 5 44.71 2.35 -25.71
CA LEU A 5 43.85 1.16 -25.67
C LEU A 5 43.63 0.68 -24.22
N SER A 6 44.63 0.83 -23.36
CA SER A 6 44.55 0.55 -21.92
C SER A 6 43.55 1.44 -21.21
N ASP A 7 43.55 2.74 -21.52
CA ASP A 7 42.69 3.73 -20.86
C ASP A 7 41.20 3.48 -21.14
N LYS A 8 40.85 3.07 -22.37
CA LYS A 8 39.45 2.73 -22.71
C LYS A 8 38.95 1.50 -21.95
N ASN A 9 39.77 0.45 -21.87
CA ASN A 9 39.41 -0.76 -21.12
C ASN A 9 39.29 -0.47 -19.62
N LEU A 10 40.14 0.40 -19.08
CA LEU A 10 40.05 0.88 -17.70
C LEU A 10 38.75 1.66 -17.48
N ILE A 11 38.39 2.57 -18.40
CA ILE A 11 37.13 3.32 -18.35
C ILE A 11 35.93 2.37 -18.38
N TYR A 12 35.89 1.39 -19.28
CA TYR A 12 34.80 0.40 -19.33
C TYR A 12 34.72 -0.44 -18.04
N SER A 13 35.85 -0.87 -17.50
CA SER A 13 35.90 -1.61 -16.22
C SER A 13 35.36 -0.79 -15.04
N VAL A 14 35.67 0.50 -14.99
CA VAL A 14 35.16 1.40 -13.95
C VAL A 14 33.65 1.62 -14.12
N ILE A 15 33.17 1.83 -15.34
CA ILE A 15 31.73 1.99 -15.61
C ILE A 15 30.97 0.73 -15.20
N ILE A 16 31.45 -0.46 -15.59
CA ILE A 16 30.80 -1.73 -15.26
C ILE A 16 30.73 -1.94 -13.74
N THR A 17 31.83 -1.70 -13.02
CA THR A 17 31.86 -1.88 -11.56
C THR A 17 30.95 -0.89 -10.83
N VAL A 18 30.90 0.38 -11.28
CA VAL A 18 29.96 1.38 -10.75
C VAL A 18 28.51 0.95 -11.00
N CYS A 19 28.17 0.48 -12.20
CA CYS A 19 26.82 -0.03 -12.50
C CYS A 19 26.45 -1.23 -11.62
N PHE A 20 27.38 -2.15 -11.37
CA PHE A 20 27.16 -3.29 -10.46
C PHE A 20 26.88 -2.83 -9.02
N ILE A 21 27.63 -1.84 -8.52
CA ILE A 21 27.41 -1.28 -7.18
C ILE A 21 26.01 -0.65 -7.09
N PHE A 22 25.60 0.16 -8.08
CA PHE A 22 24.26 0.74 -8.09
C PHE A 22 23.15 -0.32 -8.13
N ALA A 23 23.32 -1.41 -8.88
CA ALA A 23 22.35 -2.51 -8.90
C ALA A 23 22.25 -3.22 -7.54
N ILE A 24 23.37 -3.47 -6.87
CA ILE A 24 23.41 -4.10 -5.53
C ILE A 24 22.76 -3.18 -4.50
N VAL A 25 23.11 -1.89 -4.49
CA VAL A 25 22.53 -0.92 -3.55
C VAL A 25 21.03 -0.75 -3.80
N GLY A 26 20.60 -0.66 -5.06
CA GLY A 26 19.19 -0.56 -5.42
C GLY A 26 18.36 -1.76 -4.96
N THR A 27 18.86 -2.98 -5.20
CA THR A 27 18.20 -4.21 -4.74
C THR A 27 18.17 -4.32 -3.21
N TYR A 28 19.25 -3.93 -2.52
CA TYR A 28 19.29 -3.90 -1.05
C TYR A 28 18.25 -2.94 -0.44
N ILE A 29 18.17 -1.71 -0.96
CA ILE A 29 17.19 -0.72 -0.49
C ILE A 29 15.76 -1.18 -0.78
N ALA A 30 15.49 -1.68 -1.99
CA ALA A 30 14.18 -2.18 -2.37
C ALA A 30 13.75 -3.37 -1.50
N GLY A 31 14.68 -4.30 -1.22
CA GLY A 31 14.46 -5.44 -0.33
C GLY A 31 14.13 -5.02 1.10
N ASN A 32 14.92 -4.11 1.69
CA ASN A 32 14.65 -3.59 3.03
C ASN A 32 13.30 -2.85 3.13
N LEU A 33 12.94 -2.09 2.09
CA LEU A 33 11.66 -1.42 2.04
C LEU A 33 10.49 -2.42 1.92
N SER A 34 10.62 -3.44 1.07
CA SER A 34 9.62 -4.53 0.96
C SER A 34 9.44 -5.25 2.29
N TYR A 35 10.55 -5.66 2.92
CA TYR A 35 10.56 -6.31 4.22
C TYR A 35 9.86 -5.47 5.30
N SER A 36 10.09 -4.15 5.29
CA SER A 36 9.42 -3.22 6.20
C SER A 36 7.91 -3.15 5.96
N LYS A 37 7.46 -3.12 4.68
CA LYS A 37 6.03 -3.10 4.34
C LYS A 37 5.33 -4.38 4.77
N ASP A 38 5.93 -5.54 4.52
CA ASP A 38 5.33 -6.85 4.84
C ASP A 38 5.13 -7.01 6.36
N ALA A 39 6.11 -6.58 7.16
CA ALA A 39 6.00 -6.60 8.61
C ALA A 39 4.89 -5.67 9.13
N ILE A 40 4.68 -4.51 8.49
CA ILE A 40 3.59 -3.58 8.83
C ILE A 40 2.24 -4.17 8.44
N LEU A 41 2.14 -4.79 7.27
CA LEU A 41 0.93 -5.46 6.80
C LEU A 41 0.53 -6.64 7.68
N GLN A 42 1.50 -7.44 8.13
CA GLN A 42 1.24 -8.52 9.06
C GLN A 42 0.65 -8.00 10.38
N LYS A 43 1.22 -6.91 10.93
CA LYS A 43 0.64 -6.26 12.12
C LYS A 43 -0.76 -5.73 11.86
N ALA A 44 -0.98 -5.07 10.72
CA ALA A 44 -2.29 -4.55 10.34
C ALA A 44 -3.33 -5.68 10.26
N GLY A 45 -3.00 -6.78 9.59
CA GLY A 45 -3.83 -7.97 9.48
C GLY A 45 -4.10 -8.63 10.84
N GLY A 46 -3.11 -8.70 11.72
CA GLY A 46 -3.28 -9.20 13.09
C GLY A 46 -4.29 -8.35 13.89
N TYR A 47 -4.11 -7.02 13.91
CA TYR A 47 -5.08 -6.14 14.56
C TYR A 47 -6.47 -6.19 13.92
N TYR A 48 -6.54 -6.42 12.61
CA TYR A 48 -7.81 -6.59 11.91
C TYR A 48 -8.52 -7.88 12.32
N ALA A 49 -7.78 -9.00 12.40
CA ALA A 49 -8.30 -10.28 12.87
C ALA A 49 -8.76 -10.23 14.34
N ASP A 50 -8.07 -9.44 15.17
CA ASP A 50 -8.45 -9.17 16.56
C ASP A 50 -9.62 -8.15 16.68
N GLU A 51 -10.19 -7.69 15.57
CA GLU A 51 -11.23 -6.65 15.50
C GLU A 51 -10.82 -5.30 16.12
N ARG A 52 -9.53 -5.08 16.30
CA ARG A 52 -8.96 -3.83 16.82
C ARG A 52 -8.83 -2.81 15.69
N TYR A 53 -9.97 -2.41 15.13
CA TYR A 53 -10.07 -1.63 13.89
C TYR A 53 -9.29 -0.31 13.92
N PHE A 54 -9.21 0.37 15.08
CA PHE A 54 -8.39 1.59 15.21
C PHE A 54 -6.90 1.33 14.97
N MET A 55 -6.36 0.25 15.54
CA MET A 55 -4.96 -0.12 15.35
C MET A 55 -4.73 -0.67 13.94
N ALA A 56 -5.67 -1.47 13.43
CA ALA A 56 -5.62 -1.97 12.05
C ALA A 56 -5.54 -0.81 11.05
N ALA A 57 -6.46 0.15 11.12
CA ALA A 57 -6.48 1.35 10.27
C ALA A 57 -5.16 2.14 10.35
N ARG A 58 -4.59 2.29 11.56
CA ARG A 58 -3.31 2.99 11.75
C ARG A 58 -2.15 2.29 11.03
N TYR A 59 -2.06 0.96 11.09
CA TYR A 59 -1.00 0.21 10.41
C TYR A 59 -1.25 0.09 8.90
N PHE A 60 -2.50 -0.05 8.46
CA PHE A 60 -2.82 0.02 7.03
C PHE A 60 -2.45 1.37 6.44
N SER A 61 -2.75 2.49 7.11
CA SER A 61 -2.32 3.83 6.67
C SER A 61 -0.81 3.89 6.45
N LYS A 62 -0.02 3.37 7.41
CA LYS A 62 1.45 3.33 7.27
C LYS A 62 1.91 2.47 6.09
N ALA A 63 1.25 1.35 5.83
CA ALA A 63 1.56 0.53 4.66
C ALA A 63 1.30 1.31 3.36
N VAL A 64 0.18 2.03 3.29
CA VAL A 64 -0.13 2.93 2.16
C VAL A 64 0.91 4.04 2.01
N ASP A 65 1.36 4.66 3.11
CA ASP A 65 2.40 5.71 3.08
C ASP A 65 3.74 5.18 2.56
N LEU A 66 4.01 3.89 2.72
CA LEU A 66 5.15 3.20 2.13
C LEU A 66 4.90 2.75 0.69
N ASN A 67 3.82 3.18 0.05
CA ASN A 67 3.38 2.73 -1.28
C ASN A 67 3.14 1.21 -1.34
N ALA A 68 2.58 0.61 -0.30
CA ALA A 68 2.00 -0.72 -0.41
C ALA A 68 0.61 -0.61 -1.06
N SER A 69 0.30 -1.54 -1.96
CA SER A 69 -0.98 -1.60 -2.65
C SER A 69 -1.34 -3.06 -2.90
N SER A 70 -2.55 -3.44 -2.50
CA SER A 70 -3.18 -4.70 -2.87
C SER A 70 -4.68 -4.59 -2.63
N THR A 71 -5.46 -5.41 -3.34
CA THR A 71 -6.92 -5.47 -3.17
C THR A 71 -7.28 -5.75 -1.71
N GLU A 72 -6.60 -6.72 -1.09
CA GLU A 72 -6.81 -7.09 0.31
C GLU A 72 -6.48 -5.94 1.28
N LEU A 73 -5.33 -5.27 1.10
CA LEU A 73 -4.92 -4.14 1.93
C LEU A 73 -6.00 -3.06 1.92
N TYR A 74 -6.43 -2.64 0.72
CA TYR A 74 -7.43 -1.57 0.58
C TYR A 74 -8.80 -1.98 1.12
N ARG A 75 -9.22 -3.24 0.92
CA ARG A 75 -10.47 -3.77 1.46
C ARG A 75 -10.45 -3.86 2.99
N ASN A 76 -9.38 -4.37 3.59
CA ASN A 76 -9.28 -4.47 5.05
C ASN A 76 -9.13 -3.10 5.70
N TYR A 77 -8.45 -2.16 5.03
CA TYR A 77 -8.38 -0.78 5.48
C TYR A 77 -9.75 -0.10 5.40
N GLY A 78 -10.45 -0.21 4.26
CA GLY A 78 -11.80 0.30 4.09
C GLY A 78 -12.77 -0.28 5.13
N THR A 79 -12.67 -1.58 5.43
CA THR A 79 -13.50 -2.23 6.46
C THR A 79 -13.18 -1.70 7.85
N SER A 80 -11.90 -1.49 8.17
CA SER A 80 -11.50 -0.89 9.45
C SER A 80 -12.07 0.52 9.60
N LEU A 81 -12.03 1.33 8.54
CA LEU A 81 -12.59 2.68 8.52
C LEU A 81 -14.12 2.68 8.64
N LEU A 82 -14.80 1.77 7.93
CA LEU A 82 -16.25 1.56 8.01
C LEU A 82 -16.68 1.26 9.45
N ARG A 83 -15.94 0.39 10.15
CA ARG A 83 -16.19 0.04 11.55
C ARG A 83 -15.96 1.19 12.52
N LEU A 84 -15.05 2.11 12.18
CA LEU A 84 -14.77 3.33 12.94
C LEU A 84 -15.73 4.48 12.62
N GLY A 85 -16.65 4.31 11.66
CA GLY A 85 -17.60 5.35 11.25
C GLY A 85 -17.06 6.35 10.21
N ASN A 86 -15.84 6.14 9.70
CA ASN A 86 -15.21 6.98 8.67
C ASN A 86 -15.66 6.51 7.28
N TYR A 87 -16.94 6.74 6.97
CA TYR A 87 -17.61 6.17 5.81
C TYR A 87 -17.08 6.68 4.46
N ASP A 88 -16.76 7.96 4.38
CA ASP A 88 -16.17 8.63 3.22
C ASP A 88 -14.82 8.00 2.82
N LEU A 89 -13.94 7.81 3.81
CA LEU A 89 -12.64 7.18 3.60
C LEU A 89 -12.80 5.69 3.29
N ALA A 90 -13.76 5.01 3.91
CA ALA A 90 -14.05 3.61 3.61
C ALA A 90 -14.43 3.43 2.13
N VAL A 91 -15.34 4.25 1.60
CA VAL A 91 -15.72 4.25 0.18
C VAL A 91 -14.49 4.47 -0.72
N LYS A 92 -13.64 5.43 -0.38
CA LYS A 92 -12.41 5.72 -1.14
C LYS A 92 -11.53 4.47 -1.26
N TYR A 93 -11.24 3.79 -0.15
CA TYR A 93 -10.35 2.63 -0.18
C TYR A 93 -10.99 1.40 -0.82
N PHE A 94 -12.30 1.17 -0.66
CA PHE A 94 -12.98 0.11 -1.41
C PHE A 94 -12.95 0.35 -2.92
N LYS A 95 -13.09 1.60 -3.37
CA LYS A 95 -12.93 1.95 -4.80
C LYS A 95 -11.51 1.72 -5.30
N LEU A 96 -10.49 2.02 -4.49
CA LEU A 96 -9.10 1.69 -4.84
C LEU A 96 -8.89 0.17 -4.97
N ALA A 97 -9.53 -0.64 -4.13
CA ALA A 97 -9.51 -2.09 -4.24
C ALA A 97 -10.13 -2.56 -5.57
N LEU A 98 -11.26 -1.98 -5.98
CA LEU A 98 -11.89 -2.26 -7.28
C LEU A 98 -11.06 -1.81 -8.49
N ILE A 99 -10.23 -0.78 -8.35
CA ILE A 99 -9.30 -0.38 -9.43
C ILE A 99 -8.22 -1.45 -9.63
N LEU A 100 -7.77 -2.09 -8.55
CA LEU A 100 -6.78 -3.16 -8.61
C LEU A 100 -7.37 -4.48 -9.09
N ASP A 101 -8.57 -4.81 -8.61
CA ASP A 101 -9.32 -5.99 -9.03
C ASP A 101 -10.79 -5.63 -9.28
N PRO A 102 -11.14 -5.28 -10.54
CA PRO A 102 -12.52 -4.99 -10.91
C PRO A 102 -13.46 -6.20 -10.81
N GLY A 103 -12.92 -7.42 -10.69
CA GLY A 103 -13.69 -8.66 -10.60
C GLY A 103 -14.10 -9.04 -9.17
N ASP A 104 -13.59 -8.35 -8.14
CA ASP A 104 -13.90 -8.65 -6.75
C ASP A 104 -15.34 -8.20 -6.41
N SER A 105 -16.29 -9.15 -6.50
CA SER A 105 -17.70 -8.94 -6.18
C SER A 105 -17.93 -8.48 -4.74
N ASP A 106 -17.07 -8.89 -3.81
CA ASP A 106 -17.21 -8.53 -2.41
C ASP A 106 -16.92 -7.04 -2.23
N ASN A 107 -15.97 -6.47 -2.98
CA ASN A 107 -15.69 -5.05 -2.93
C ASN A 107 -16.85 -4.17 -3.41
N TYR A 108 -17.65 -4.62 -4.39
CA TYR A 108 -18.88 -3.89 -4.75
C TYR A 108 -19.88 -3.86 -3.61
N TYR A 109 -20.03 -4.98 -2.88
CA TYR A 109 -20.85 -5.03 -1.67
C TYR A 109 -20.33 -4.06 -0.59
N TYR A 110 -19.01 -4.03 -0.36
CA TYR A 110 -18.41 -3.12 0.62
C TYR A 110 -18.60 -1.65 0.26
N VAL A 111 -18.46 -1.26 -1.01
CA VAL A 111 -18.77 0.10 -1.48
C VAL A 111 -20.23 0.45 -1.21
N GLY A 112 -21.18 -0.43 -1.57
CA GLY A 112 -22.60 -0.19 -1.35
C GLY A 112 -22.95 -0.03 0.13
N ASN A 113 -22.39 -0.89 0.99
CA ASN A 113 -22.56 -0.79 2.44
C ASN A 113 -22.00 0.52 2.99
N ALA A 114 -20.80 0.92 2.58
CA ALA A 114 -20.20 2.17 3.01
C ALA A 114 -21.00 3.40 2.60
N LEU A 115 -21.50 3.45 1.35
CA LEU A 115 -22.35 4.54 0.86
C LEU A 115 -23.68 4.62 1.60
N TYR A 116 -24.32 3.47 1.87
CA TYR A 116 -25.55 3.43 2.65
C TYR A 116 -25.33 4.02 4.05
N ARG A 117 -24.24 3.63 4.72
CA ARG A 117 -23.90 4.11 6.06
C ARG A 117 -23.54 5.60 6.08
N GLU A 118 -22.86 6.08 5.04
CA GLU A 118 -22.56 7.51 4.84
C GLU A 118 -23.85 8.32 4.71
N ALA A 119 -24.78 7.89 3.87
CA ALA A 119 -26.06 8.56 3.64
C ALA A 119 -26.92 8.58 4.92
N SER A 120 -27.03 7.45 5.63
CA SER A 120 -27.78 7.39 6.90
C SER A 120 -27.18 8.33 7.97
N ALA A 121 -25.86 8.46 8.01
CA ALA A 121 -25.17 9.36 8.94
C ALA A 121 -25.29 10.83 8.55
N PHE A 122 -25.44 11.13 7.25
CA PHE A 122 -25.76 12.48 6.78
C PHE A 122 -27.17 12.88 7.19
N GLU A 123 -28.18 12.04 6.91
CA GLU A 123 -29.58 12.30 7.30
C GLU A 123 -29.74 12.49 8.81
N SER A 124 -29.03 11.69 9.61
CA SER A 124 -29.05 11.81 11.07
C SER A 124 -28.49 13.16 11.57
N ARG A 125 -27.57 13.78 10.83
CA ARG A 125 -26.97 15.07 11.21
C ARG A 125 -27.84 16.27 10.85
N GLU A 126 -28.68 16.16 9.83
CA GLU A 126 -29.59 17.25 9.42
C GLU A 126 -30.84 17.36 10.31
N LYS A 127 -31.16 16.32 11.09
CA LYS A 127 -32.35 16.30 11.97
C LYS A 127 -32.14 16.96 13.34
N PHE A 128 -30.99 17.57 13.60
CA PHE A 128 -30.66 18.29 14.84
C PHE A 128 -30.16 19.70 14.54
#